data_AF-A0A2H9LJD2-F1
#
_entry.id   AF-A0A2H9LJD2-F1
#
_cell.length_a   1.000
_cell.length_b   1.000
_cell.length_c   1.000
_cell.angle_alpha   90.00
_cell.angle_beta   90.00
_cell.angle_gamma   90.00
#
_symmetry.space_group_name_H-M   'P 1'
#
loop_
_entity.id
_entity.type
_entity.pdbx_description
1 polymer ?
#
loop_
_entity_poly.entity_id
_entity_poly.type
_entity_poly.pdbx_seq_one_letter_code
_entity_poly.pdbx_strand_id
1 'polypeptide(L)'
;MQTAEARILIKKILESDVKFDGHFDKCFNNLKHTQQEELIEWVRACKELKINPIQSKTNREIIGFVKRIGSNIRAMLTKEKKGYFIELFLDKHKYYEIEMNKLGF
;
A
#
# COMPACT_ATOMS: atom_id res chain seq x y z
N MET A 1 -0.97 -17.39 0.63
CA MET A 1 0.40 -16.91 0.98
C MET A 1 0.43 -16.54 2.45
N GLN A 2 1.50 -16.87 3.18
CA GLN A 2 1.63 -16.41 4.57
C GLN A 2 2.05 -14.93 4.61
N THR A 3 1.73 -14.22 5.69
CA THR A 3 2.03 -12.78 5.80
C THR A 3 3.53 -12.49 5.76
N ALA A 4 4.36 -13.33 6.39
CA ALA A 4 5.81 -13.17 6.39
C ALA A 4 6.38 -13.27 4.97
N GLU A 5 5.91 -14.24 4.17
CA GLU A 5 6.28 -14.41 2.77
C GLU A 5 5.87 -13.18 1.95
N ALA A 6 4.65 -12.67 2.16
CA ALA A 6 4.16 -11.49 1.48
C ALA A 6 5.02 -10.25 1.77
N ARG A 7 5.39 -10.02 3.04
CA ARG A 7 6.25 -8.89 3.43
C ARG A 7 7.62 -8.96 2.76
N ILE A 8 8.25 -10.14 2.73
CA ILE A 8 9.55 -10.36 2.07
C ILE A 8 9.41 -10.08 0.57
N LEU A 9 8.37 -10.61 -0.07
CA LEU A 9 8.12 -10.42 -1.49
C LEU A 9 7.89 -8.94 -1.85
N ILE A 10 7.09 -8.23 -1.06
CA ILE A 10 6.79 -6.81 -1.26
C ILE A 10 8.06 -5.96 -1.12
N LYS A 11 8.86 -6.18 -0.06
CA LYS A 11 10.15 -5.48 0.11
C LYS A 11 11.09 -5.73 -1.07
N LYS A 12 11.11 -6.97 -1.58
CA LYS A 12 11.89 -7.34 -2.78
C LYS A 12 11.40 -6.61 -4.05
N ILE A 13 10.08 -6.56 -4.28
CA ILE A 13 9.49 -5.85 -5.43
C ILE A 13 9.81 -4.37 -5.40
N LEU A 14 9.69 -3.75 -4.22
CA LEU A 14 9.89 -2.31 -4.09
C LEU A 14 11.37 -1.92 -4.01
N GLU A 15 12.27 -2.89 -3.77
CA GLU A 15 13.70 -2.69 -3.52
C GLU A 15 13.93 -1.68 -2.38
N SER A 16 13.10 -1.77 -1.33
CA SER A 16 13.11 -0.85 -0.19
C SER A 16 12.62 -1.54 1.07
N ASP A 17 13.08 -1.03 2.22
CA ASP A 17 12.62 -1.49 3.53
C ASP A 17 11.30 -0.82 3.91
N VAL A 18 10.27 -1.09 3.11
CA VAL A 18 8.93 -0.51 3.30
C VAL A 18 8.34 -0.93 4.66
N LYS A 19 7.74 0.02 5.36
CA LYS A 19 6.96 -0.25 6.58
C LYS A 19 5.60 -0.86 6.22
N PHE A 20 5.06 -1.68 7.12
CA PHE A 20 3.72 -2.25 6.99
C PHE A 20 2.87 -1.73 8.14
N ASP A 21 1.82 -0.98 7.83
CA ASP A 21 1.00 -0.29 8.84
C ASP A 21 -0.50 -0.58 8.71
N GLY A 22 -1.27 -0.09 9.68
CA GLY A 22 -2.66 -0.45 9.93
C GLY A 22 -2.78 -1.87 10.48
N HIS A 23 -3.89 -2.53 10.16
CA HIS A 23 -4.10 -3.94 10.49
C HIS A 23 -3.58 -4.88 9.39
N PHE A 24 -2.37 -4.65 8.86
CA PHE A 24 -1.86 -5.35 7.67
C PHE A 24 -2.00 -6.87 7.79
N ASP A 25 -1.44 -7.48 8.84
CA ASP A 25 -1.42 -8.94 8.96
C ASP A 25 -2.83 -9.52 9.06
N LYS A 26 -3.67 -8.88 9.86
CA LYS A 26 -5.07 -9.27 10.04
C LYS A 26 -5.85 -9.12 8.73
N CYS A 27 -5.65 -8.04 7.98
CA CYS A 27 -6.36 -7.82 6.73
C CYS A 27 -5.86 -8.78 5.65
N PHE A 28 -4.55 -8.91 5.48
CA PHE A 28 -3.93 -9.78 4.49
C PHE A 28 -4.33 -11.25 4.67
N ASN A 29 -4.34 -11.75 5.91
CA ASN A 29 -4.73 -13.13 6.19
C ASN A 29 -6.23 -13.39 5.95
N ASN A 30 -7.06 -12.35 5.97
CA ASN A 30 -8.49 -12.45 5.65
C ASN A 30 -8.79 -12.24 4.16
N LEU A 31 -7.80 -11.87 3.33
CA LEU A 31 -7.96 -11.79 1.90
C LEU A 31 -8.04 -13.20 1.30
N LYS A 32 -8.90 -13.38 0.28
CA LYS A 32 -8.85 -14.57 -0.56
C LYS A 32 -7.50 -14.65 -1.28
N HIS A 33 -7.07 -15.85 -1.66
CA HIS A 33 -5.79 -16.02 -2.35
C HIS A 33 -5.67 -15.12 -3.59
N THR A 34 -6.71 -15.04 -4.42
CA THR A 34 -6.73 -14.17 -5.61
C THR A 34 -6.56 -12.68 -5.25
N GLN A 35 -7.13 -12.24 -4.13
CA GLN A 35 -6.99 -10.87 -3.65
C GLN A 35 -5.60 -10.58 -3.08
N GLN A 36 -4.95 -11.58 -2.48
CA GLN A 36 -3.55 -11.49 -2.08
C GLN A 36 -2.66 -11.30 -3.32
N GLU A 37 -2.86 -12.10 -4.37
CA GLU A 37 -2.13 -11.97 -5.63
C GLU A 37 -2.38 -10.62 -6.30
N GLU A 38 -3.64 -10.16 -6.37
CA GLU A 38 -4.00 -8.84 -6.89
C GLU A 38 -3.33 -7.68 -6.12
N LEU A 39 -3.13 -7.82 -4.82
CA LEU A 39 -2.40 -6.83 -4.01
C LEU A 39 -0.92 -6.81 -4.42
N ILE A 40 -0.29 -7.98 -4.57
CA ILE A 40 1.12 -8.09 -5.01
C ILE A 40 1.31 -7.52 -6.42
N GLU A 41 0.43 -7.85 -7.36
CA GLU A 41 0.48 -7.31 -8.72
C GLU A 41 0.28 -5.80 -8.74
N TRP A 42 -0.61 -5.28 -7.90
CA TRP A 42 -0.78 -3.84 -7.77
C TRP A 42 0.48 -3.15 -7.20
N VAL A 43 1.16 -3.75 -6.22
CA VAL A 43 2.45 -3.24 -5.70
C VAL A 43 3.49 -3.17 -6.82
N ARG A 44 3.59 -4.19 -7.69
CA ARG A 44 4.46 -4.15 -8.89
C ARG A 44 4.08 -3.02 -9.82
N ALA A 45 2.80 -2.87 -10.14
CA ALA A 45 2.32 -1.80 -11.01
C ALA A 45 2.63 -0.40 -10.46
N CYS A 46 2.64 -0.22 -9.13
CA CYS A 46 3.05 1.04 -8.51
C CYS A 46 4.56 1.30 -8.68
N LYS A 47 5.42 0.29 -8.50
CA LYS A 47 6.88 0.39 -8.75
C LYS A 47 7.18 0.73 -10.21
N GLU A 48 6.43 0.14 -11.14
CA GLU A 48 6.56 0.37 -12.57
C GLU A 48 5.87 1.66 -13.06
N LEU A 49 5.33 2.48 -12.15
CA LEU A 49 4.62 3.73 -12.46
C LEU A 49 3.44 3.56 -13.44
N LYS A 50 2.82 2.37 -13.45
CA LYS A 50 1.61 2.06 -14.24
C LYS A 50 0.33 2.53 -13.55
N ILE A 51 0.42 2.91 -12.28
CA ILE A 51 -0.69 3.47 -11.48
C ILE A 51 -0.45 4.96 -11.31
N ASN A 52 -1.48 5.78 -11.52
CA ASN A 52 -1.38 7.20 -11.27
C ASN A 52 -1.26 7.48 -9.77
N PRO A 53 -0.18 8.14 -9.32
CA PRO A 53 -0.07 8.55 -7.93
C PRO A 53 -0.97 9.75 -7.62
N ILE A 54 -1.33 9.87 -6.35
CA ILE A 54 -1.93 11.05 -5.75
C ILE A 54 -0.83 11.80 -4.99
N GLN A 55 -0.72 13.11 -5.21
CA GLN A 55 0.25 13.95 -4.52
C GLN A 55 -0.32 14.42 -3.18
N SER A 56 0.48 14.31 -2.12
CA SER A 56 0.11 14.86 -0.81
C SER A 56 0.04 16.40 -0.87
N LYS A 57 -1.02 16.97 -0.30
CA LYS A 57 -1.19 18.43 -0.12
C LYS A 57 -0.38 18.97 1.04
N THR A 58 -0.12 18.15 2.07
CA THR A 58 0.63 18.53 3.27
C THR A 58 2.14 18.45 3.05
N ASN A 59 2.62 17.48 2.27
CA ASN A 59 4.01 17.34 1.88
C ASN A 59 4.14 17.01 0.39
N ARG A 60 4.55 17.99 -0.42
CA ARG A 60 4.69 17.84 -1.89
C ARG A 60 5.82 16.93 -2.33
N GLU A 61 6.65 16.43 -1.42
CA GLU A 61 7.63 15.38 -1.71
C GLU A 61 7.05 13.97 -1.52
N ILE A 62 5.84 13.82 -0.98
CA ILE A 62 5.19 12.53 -0.78
C ILE A 62 4.09 12.29 -1.82
N ILE A 63 4.15 11.13 -2.46
CA ILE A 63 3.10 10.60 -3.31
C ILE A 63 2.52 9.32 -2.71
N GLY A 64 1.25 9.05 -3.00
CA GLY A 64 0.53 7.86 -2.58
C GLY A 64 -0.13 7.15 -3.75
N PHE A 65 -0.23 5.83 -3.66
CA PHE A 65 -1.02 5.00 -4.55
C PHE A 65 -2.11 4.34 -3.72
N VAL A 66 -3.34 4.33 -4.22
CA VAL A 66 -4.48 3.79 -3.47
C VAL A 66 -5.16 2.66 -4.25
N LYS A 67 -5.54 1.60 -3.54
CA LYS A 67 -6.31 0.49 -4.11
C LYS A 67 -7.41 0.05 -3.19
N ARG A 68 -8.59 -0.15 -3.77
CA ARG A 68 -9.71 -0.84 -3.15
C ARG A 68 -9.60 -2.35 -3.39
N ILE A 69 -9.74 -3.13 -2.32
CA ILE A 69 -9.75 -4.59 -2.37
C ILE A 69 -11.10 -5.06 -1.81
N GLY A 70 -11.96 -5.56 -2.70
CA GLY A 70 -13.34 -5.90 -2.35
C GLY A 70 -14.15 -4.70 -1.85
N SER A 71 -15.09 -4.94 -0.94
CA SER A 71 -15.96 -3.87 -0.40
C SER A 71 -15.25 -3.03 0.66
N ASN A 72 -14.59 -3.66 1.63
CA ASN A 72 -14.21 -3.02 2.89
C ASN A 72 -12.71 -2.75 3.04
N ILE A 73 -11.82 -3.43 2.31
CA ILE A 73 -10.37 -3.28 2.50
C ILE A 73 -9.81 -2.23 1.53
N ARG A 74 -8.84 -1.45 2.02
CA ARG A 74 -8.10 -0.44 1.26
C ARG A 74 -6.61 -0.63 1.52
N ALA A 75 -5.84 -0.52 0.45
CA ALA A 75 -4.39 -0.46 0.48
C ALA A 75 -3.93 0.94 0.08
N MET A 76 -2.90 1.43 0.73
CA MET A 76 -2.22 2.67 0.37
C MET A 76 -0.71 2.43 0.42
N LEU A 77 -0.03 2.74 -0.67
CA LEU A 77 1.42 2.66 -0.78
C LEU A 77 1.97 4.07 -0.92
N THR A 78 2.83 4.49 0.01
CA THR A 78 3.41 5.83 0.02
C THR A 78 4.88 5.80 -0.38
N LYS A 79 5.33 6.86 -1.06
CA LYS A 79 6.67 6.97 -1.61
C LYS A 79 7.12 8.43 -1.58
N GLU A 80 8.41 8.66 -1.33
CA GLU A 80 9.03 9.94 -1.66
C GLU A 80 9.15 10.08 -3.17
N LYS A 81 8.70 11.19 -3.75
CA LYS A 81 8.59 11.43 -5.20
C LYS A 81 9.85 11.04 -5.96
N LYS A 82 11.02 11.44 -5.44
CA LYS A 82 12.34 11.12 -5.99
C LYS A 82 13.12 10.06 -5.18
N GLY A 83 12.52 9.51 -4.13
CA GLY A 83 13.15 8.59 -3.20
C GLY A 83 12.52 7.19 -3.21
N TYR A 84 12.57 6.55 -2.05
CA TYR A 84 12.15 5.17 -1.82
C TYR A 84 10.68 5.07 -1.37
N PHE A 85 10.14 3.85 -1.40
CA PHE A 85 8.81 3.56 -0.85
C PHE A 85 8.89 3.53 0.68
N ILE A 86 7.96 4.24 1.31
CA ILE A 86 7.99 4.51 2.76
C ILE A 86 7.16 3.46 3.48
N GLU A 87 5.90 3.29 3.08
CA GLU A 87 4.93 2.48 3.81
C GLU A 87 3.87 1.86 2.89
N LEU A 88 3.50 0.63 3.19
CA LEU A 88 2.29 -0.03 2.70
C LEU A 88 1.29 -0.18 3.86
N PHE A 89 0.27 0.65 3.85
CA PHE A 89 -0.87 0.60 4.75
C PHE A 89 -1.94 -0.35 4.18
N LEU A 90 -2.49 -1.23 5.01
CA LEU A 90 -3.60 -2.12 4.61
C LEU A 90 -4.61 -2.26 5.75
N ASP A 91 -5.81 -1.72 5.55
CA ASP A 91 -6.86 -1.74 6.57
C ASP A 91 -8.27 -1.63 5.99
N LYS A 92 -9.26 -1.65 6.88
CA LYS A 92 -10.65 -1.32 6.56
C LYS A 92 -10.80 0.15 6.19
N HIS A 93 -11.80 0.44 5.38
CA HIS A 93 -12.12 1.76 4.83
C HIS A 93 -12.09 2.89 5.87
N LYS A 94 -12.66 2.68 7.07
CA LYS A 94 -12.71 3.69 8.13
C LYS A 94 -11.33 4.21 8.56
N TYR A 95 -10.35 3.32 8.66
CA TYR A 95 -8.99 3.69 9.09
C TYR A 95 -8.18 4.29 7.94
N TYR A 96 -8.44 3.83 6.72
CA TYR A 96 -7.86 4.41 5.51
C TYR A 96 -8.21 5.89 5.31
N GLU A 97 -9.46 6.31 5.55
CA GLU A 97 -9.84 7.74 5.42
C GLU A 97 -9.07 8.63 6.41
N ILE A 98 -8.85 8.13 7.63
CA ILE A 98 -8.06 8.84 8.64
C ILE A 98 -6.61 9.00 8.16
N GLU A 99 -6.02 7.94 7.61
CA GLU A 99 -4.63 7.96 7.14
C GLU A 99 -4.44 8.87 5.91
N MET A 100 -5.39 8.83 4.97
CA MET A 100 -5.43 9.73 3.81
C MET A 100 -5.46 11.21 4.25
N ASN A 101 -6.29 11.53 5.24
CA ASN A 101 -6.40 12.90 5.76
C ASN A 101 -5.10 13.38 6.42
N LYS A 102 -4.39 12.53 7.18
CA LYS A 102 -3.09 12.87 7.78
C LYS A 102 -2.05 13.22 6.72
N LEU A 103 -2.02 12.42 5.65
CA LEU A 103 -1.12 12.62 4.52
C LEU A 103 -1.61 13.68 3.54
N GLY A 104 -2.78 14.27 3.76
CA GLY A 104 -3.33 15.34 2.93
C GLY A 104 -3.62 14.91 1.49
N PHE A 105 -4.03 13.65 1.28
CA PHE A 105 -4.48 13.18 -0.03
C PHE A 105 -5.89 13.69 -0.38
#